data_AF-A0A3D6EKF6-F1
#
_entry.id   AF-A0A3D6EKF6-F1
#
_cell.length_a   1.000
_cell.length_b   1.000
_cell.length_c   1.000
_cell.angle_alpha   90.00
_cell.angle_beta   90.00
_cell.angle_gamma   90.00
#
_symmetry.space_group_name_H-M   'P 1'
#
loop_
_entity.id
_entity.type
_entity.pdbx_description
1 polymer ?
#
loop_
_entity_poly.entity_id
_entity_poly.type
_entity_poly.pdbx_seq_one_letter_code
_entity_poly.pdbx_strand_id
1 'polypeptide(L)'
;MGRDLRLCCRRRPAGVVTGPVDFIRHASLGAPMLKVFTAEHQAQAHLVEDLLRSNGIEAHVVGESLLNTIPGSSVIPGTAPEVWVLDSGQAEAAMELIRRFTTGAPLPDASGPSWPCPACGEVLEPQFSSCWKCGATRPFSS
;
A
#
# COMPACT_ATOMS: atom_id res chain seq x y z
N MET A 1 -13.64 15.78 -60.45
CA MET A 1 -13.97 16.84 -59.47
C MET A 1 -14.68 16.17 -58.29
N GLY A 2 -14.37 16.26 -57.00
CA GLY A 2 -13.35 16.86 -56.12
C GLY A 2 -13.73 16.33 -54.71
N ARG A 3 -12.90 15.52 -54.05
CA ARG A 3 -12.04 15.85 -52.88
C ARG A 3 -12.67 16.85 -51.87
N ASP A 4 -13.13 16.35 -50.72
CA ASP A 4 -12.69 16.72 -49.35
C ASP A 4 -13.49 15.85 -48.33
N LEU A 5 -12.93 14.81 -47.69
CA LEU A 5 -11.99 14.80 -46.56
C LEU A 5 -12.41 15.65 -45.35
N ARG A 6 -12.37 14.99 -44.18
CA ARG A 6 -12.32 15.55 -42.81
C ARG A 6 -13.64 16.07 -42.20
N LEU A 7 -14.52 15.15 -41.80
CA LEU A 7 -15.18 15.34 -40.50
C LEU A 7 -14.18 15.00 -39.40
N CYS A 8 -13.51 16.05 -38.94
CA CYS A 8 -12.62 16.07 -37.82
C CYS A 8 -13.27 15.41 -36.59
N CYS A 9 -12.73 14.25 -36.23
CA CYS A 9 -12.72 13.73 -34.88
C CYS A 9 -12.34 14.87 -33.92
N ARG A 10 -13.34 15.51 -33.27
CA ARG A 10 -13.09 16.49 -32.20
C ARG A 10 -12.68 15.71 -30.96
N ARG A 11 -11.41 15.33 -30.99
CA ARG A 11 -10.56 14.95 -29.88
C ARG A 11 -10.77 15.99 -28.76
N ARG A 12 -11.44 15.59 -27.68
CA ARG A 12 -11.41 16.35 -26.43
C ARG A 12 -9.94 16.38 -25.98
N PRO A 13 -9.31 17.56 -25.81
CA PRO A 13 -8.03 17.60 -25.14
C PRO A 13 -8.24 17.11 -23.71
N ALA A 14 -7.41 16.14 -23.32
CA ALA A 14 -7.17 15.81 -21.92
C ALA A 14 -6.88 17.13 -21.19
N GLY A 15 -7.78 17.50 -20.28
CA GLY A 15 -7.49 18.53 -19.30
C GLY A 15 -6.33 18.02 -18.47
N VAL A 16 -5.13 18.48 -18.83
CA VAL A 16 -3.97 18.35 -17.97
C VAL A 16 -4.34 19.16 -16.73
N VAL A 17 -4.55 18.47 -15.60
CA VAL A 17 -4.69 19.12 -14.31
C VAL A 17 -3.28 19.56 -13.93
N THR A 18 -2.87 20.73 -14.40
CA THR A 18 -1.76 21.48 -13.81
C THR A 18 -2.31 22.18 -12.56
N GLY A 19 -2.58 21.40 -11.52
CA GLY A 19 -2.57 21.93 -10.17
C GLY A 19 -1.11 22.15 -9.76
N PRO A 20 -0.80 23.18 -8.95
CA PRO A 20 0.50 23.21 -8.30
C PRO A 20 0.66 21.89 -7.55
N VAL A 21 1.70 21.14 -7.91
CA VAL A 21 2.34 20.24 -6.95
C VAL A 21 2.83 21.16 -5.84
N ASP A 22 1.97 21.38 -4.83
CA ASP A 22 2.38 21.84 -3.50
C ASP A 22 3.19 20.71 -2.87
N PHE A 23 4.35 20.53 -3.49
CA PHE A 23 5.53 19.88 -3.00
C PHE A 23 5.92 20.68 -1.75
N ILE A 24 6.14 19.96 -0.65
CA ILE A 24 6.60 20.47 0.64
C ILE A 24 5.44 21.00 1.51
N ARG A 25 4.63 20.09 2.06
CA ARG A 25 4.22 20.29 3.46
C ARG A 25 5.49 20.19 4.27
N HIS A 26 5.94 21.35 4.74
CA HIS A 26 7.04 21.52 5.66
C HIS A 26 6.91 20.49 6.78
N ALA A 27 7.87 19.57 6.85
CA ALA A 27 8.04 18.68 7.98
C ALA A 27 8.21 19.54 9.23
N SER A 28 7.15 19.62 10.02
CA SER A 28 7.20 20.22 11.34
C SER A 28 8.14 19.37 12.19
N LEU A 29 9.36 19.88 12.36
CA LEU A 29 10.29 19.47 13.41
C LEU A 29 9.53 19.56 14.75
N GLY A 30 9.12 18.43 15.32
CA GLY A 30 8.69 18.35 16.72
C GLY A 30 7.37 17.64 17.04
N ALA A 31 6.72 16.93 16.11
CA ALA A 31 5.68 15.98 16.53
C ALA A 31 6.36 14.82 17.30
N PRO A 32 5.89 14.45 18.50
CA PRO A 32 6.45 13.34 19.22
C PRO A 32 6.20 12.06 18.41
N MET A 33 7.27 11.33 18.09
CA MET A 33 7.13 10.00 17.49
C MET A 33 6.26 9.14 18.40
N LEU A 34 5.27 8.46 17.84
CA LEU A 34 4.36 7.61 18.61
C LEU A 34 4.56 6.15 18.23
N LYS A 35 4.76 5.30 19.23
CA LYS A 35 4.75 3.85 19.03
C LYS A 35 3.35 3.38 18.65
N VAL A 36 3.25 2.70 17.52
CA VAL A 36 1.97 2.15 17.00
C VAL A 36 1.93 0.63 16.99
N PHE A 37 3.10 -0.03 17.03
CA PHE A 37 3.18 -1.49 16.96
C PHE A 37 4.43 -2.02 17.66
N THR A 38 4.30 -3.19 18.28
CA THR A 38 5.43 -3.99 18.77
C THR A 38 5.38 -5.33 18.04
N ALA A 39 6.42 -5.61 17.27
CA ALA A 39 6.53 -6.80 16.44
C ALA A 39 7.21 -7.95 17.21
N GLU A 40 6.88 -9.17 16.83
CA GLU A 40 7.47 -10.40 17.37
C GLU A 40 8.90 -10.61 16.84
N HIS A 41 9.17 -10.18 15.60
CA HIS A 41 10.46 -10.32 14.95
C HIS A 41 10.72 -9.20 13.93
N GLN A 42 11.99 -8.98 13.58
CA GLN A 42 12.43 -7.86 12.72
C GLN A 42 11.74 -7.83 11.35
N ALA A 43 11.56 -9.00 10.73
CA ALA A 43 10.84 -9.07 9.44
C ALA A 43 9.40 -8.55 9.55
N GLN A 44 8.69 -8.82 10.65
CA GLN A 44 7.33 -8.31 10.84
C GLN A 44 7.33 -6.79 11.05
N ALA A 45 8.33 -6.24 11.76
CA ALA A 45 8.45 -4.80 11.94
C ALA A 45 8.66 -4.07 10.59
N HIS A 46 9.53 -4.59 9.72
CA HIS A 46 9.73 -4.02 8.39
C HIS A 46 8.53 -4.20 7.46
N LEU A 47 7.81 -5.33 7.54
CA LEU A 47 6.55 -5.48 6.80
C LEU A 47 5.52 -4.41 7.21
N VAL A 48 5.42 -4.11 8.50
CA VAL A 48 4.53 -3.05 9.00
C VAL A 48 5.05 -1.66 8.60
N GLU A 49 6.34 -1.41 8.65
CA GLU A 49 6.95 -0.16 8.16
C GLU A 49 6.63 0.08 6.67
N ASP A 50 6.82 -0.92 5.81
CA ASP A 50 6.54 -0.84 4.38
C ASP A 50 5.04 -0.69 4.09
N LEU A 51 4.17 -1.35 4.88
CA LEU A 51 2.72 -1.16 4.81
C LEU A 51 2.35 0.30 5.10
N LEU A 52 2.88 0.89 6.17
CA LEU A 52 2.59 2.28 6.53
C LEU A 52 3.14 3.24 5.46
N ARG A 53 4.38 3.04 5.02
CA ARG A 53 5.05 3.87 4.02
C ARG A 53 4.32 3.85 2.67
N SER A 54 3.87 2.68 2.22
CA SER A 54 3.10 2.55 0.96
C SER A 54 1.73 3.24 1.01
N ASN A 55 1.20 3.47 2.22
CA ASN A 55 -0.03 4.23 2.47
C ASN A 55 0.23 5.71 2.81
N GLY A 56 1.46 6.19 2.62
CA GLY A 56 1.84 7.59 2.83
C GLY A 56 2.10 7.98 4.29
N ILE A 57 2.16 7.00 5.21
CA ILE A 57 2.45 7.23 6.62
C ILE A 57 3.93 6.97 6.87
N GLU A 58 4.65 7.99 7.31
CA GLU A 58 6.08 7.86 7.62
C GLU A 58 6.28 7.16 8.98
N ALA A 59 6.97 6.02 8.95
CA ALA A 59 7.24 5.19 10.11
C ALA A 59 8.71 4.73 10.15
N HIS A 60 9.18 4.38 11.34
CA HIS A 60 10.53 3.88 11.58
C HIS A 60 10.51 2.66 12.50
N VAL A 61 11.34 1.67 12.19
CA VAL A 61 11.57 0.52 13.05
C VAL A 61 12.64 0.86 14.08
N VAL A 62 12.34 0.65 15.35
CA VAL A 62 13.23 0.86 16.49
C VAL A 62 13.33 -0.46 17.24
N GLY A 63 14.50 -1.11 17.21
CA GLY A 63 14.73 -2.34 17.96
C GLY A 63 15.69 -3.30 17.25
N GLU A 64 16.61 -3.81 18.05
CA GLU A 64 17.80 -4.62 17.72
C GLU A 64 18.78 -3.99 16.71
N SER A 65 19.56 -3.03 17.23
CA SER A 65 20.78 -2.55 16.62
C SER A 65 21.80 -3.70 16.51
N LEU A 66 21.92 -4.32 15.33
CA LEU A 66 23.17 -4.89 14.80
C LEU A 66 23.89 -5.94 15.68
N LEU A 67 23.18 -6.80 16.41
CA LEU A 67 23.84 -7.90 17.15
C LEU A 67 23.93 -9.21 16.34
N ASN A 68 23.18 -9.32 15.25
CA ASN A 68 23.09 -10.51 14.40
C ASN A 68 24.31 -10.69 13.47
N THR A 69 25.20 -9.70 13.38
CA THR A 69 26.45 -9.78 12.59
C THR A 69 27.60 -10.44 13.37
N ILE A 70 27.39 -10.78 14.65
CA ILE A 70 28.37 -11.51 15.46
C ILE A 70 28.00 -12.99 15.43
N PRO A 71 28.78 -13.87 14.75
CA PRO A 71 28.54 -15.30 14.79
C PRO A 71 28.66 -15.80 16.23
N GLY A 72 27.56 -16.31 16.78
CA GLY A 72 27.46 -16.77 18.17
C GLY A 72 26.66 -15.87 19.12
N SER A 73 26.16 -14.72 18.66
CA SER A 73 25.21 -13.94 19.45
C SER A 73 23.83 -14.61 19.41
N SER A 74 23.49 -15.36 20.44
CA SER A 74 22.12 -15.76 20.70
C SER A 74 21.24 -14.51 20.73
N VAL A 75 20.10 -14.56 20.02
CA VAL A 75 18.99 -13.60 20.16
C VAL A 75 18.81 -13.35 21.65
N ILE A 76 19.11 -12.15 22.13
CA ILE A 76 18.86 -11.82 23.53
C ILE A 76 17.35 -11.62 23.63
N PRO A 77 16.60 -12.50 24.32
CA PRO A 77 15.17 -12.31 24.50
C PRO A 77 14.98 -11.03 25.32
N GLY A 78 14.41 -9.98 24.71
CA GLY A 78 14.10 -8.75 25.45
C GLY A 78 14.02 -7.45 24.66
N THR A 79 14.33 -7.41 23.36
CA THR A 79 14.20 -6.18 22.56
C THR A 79 13.27 -6.43 21.37
N ALA A 80 11.99 -6.63 21.65
CA ALA A 80 10.98 -6.75 20.59
C ALA A 80 11.03 -5.50 19.70
N PRO A 81 11.19 -5.66 18.36
CA PRO A 81 11.27 -4.52 17.47
C PRO A 81 9.95 -3.74 17.46
N GLU A 82 10.05 -2.43 17.52
CA GLU A 82 8.91 -1.52 17.62
C GLU A 82 8.78 -0.67 16.37
N VAL A 83 7.55 -0.33 15.98
CA VAL A 83 7.30 0.59 14.87
C VAL A 83 6.71 1.88 15.41
N TRP A 84 7.35 2.99 15.03
CA TRP A 84 7.03 4.32 15.49
C TRP A 84 6.66 5.21 14.31
N VAL A 85 5.55 5.94 14.41
CA VAL A 85 5.10 6.92 13.40
C VAL A 85 5.66 8.29 13.77
N LEU A 86 6.16 9.02 12.77
CA LEU A 86 6.80 10.33 12.98
C LEU A 86 5.79 11.45 13.25
N ASP A 87 4.58 11.33 12.71
CA ASP A 87 3.49 12.27 12.90
C ASP A 87 2.36 11.64 13.73
N SER A 88 2.21 12.09 14.98
CA SER A 88 1.16 11.59 15.89
C SER A 88 -0.25 11.78 15.34
N GLY A 89 -0.47 12.74 14.43
CA GLY A 89 -1.75 12.93 13.75
C GLY A 89 -2.17 11.77 12.85
N GLN A 90 -1.22 10.92 12.44
CA GLN A 90 -1.45 9.74 11.60
C GLN A 90 -1.44 8.42 12.39
N ALA A 91 -1.26 8.49 13.72
CA ALA A 91 -1.19 7.30 14.56
C ALA A 91 -2.44 6.42 14.48
N GLU A 92 -3.64 7.01 14.55
CA GLU A 92 -4.91 6.27 14.46
C GLU A 92 -5.06 5.57 13.11
N ALA A 93 -4.72 6.27 12.01
CA ALA A 93 -4.74 5.68 10.67
C ALA A 93 -3.73 4.52 10.54
N ALA A 94 -2.54 4.68 11.13
CA ALA A 94 -1.52 3.64 11.17
C ALA A 94 -1.99 2.41 11.95
N MET A 95 -2.55 2.61 13.15
CA MET A 95 -3.07 1.53 13.98
C MET A 95 -4.21 0.77 13.30
N GLU A 96 -5.08 1.46 12.55
CA GLU A 96 -6.15 0.81 11.79
C GLU A 96 -5.59 -0.03 10.63
N LEU A 97 -4.59 0.46 9.90
CA LEU A 97 -3.91 -0.33 8.86
C LEU A 97 -3.23 -1.58 9.45
N ILE A 98 -2.52 -1.40 10.57
CA ILE A 98 -1.87 -2.49 11.30
C ILE A 98 -2.91 -3.52 11.76
N ARG A 99 -4.03 -3.06 12.34
CA ARG A 99 -5.11 -3.93 12.78
C ARG A 99 -5.65 -4.78 11.61
N ARG A 100 -5.89 -4.16 10.45
CA ARG A 100 -6.37 -4.89 9.26
C ARG A 100 -5.35 -5.92 8.78
N PHE A 101 -4.07 -5.54 8.74
CA PHE A 101 -2.97 -6.44 8.37
C PHE A 101 -2.89 -7.64 9.32
N THR A 102 -2.89 -7.41 10.64
CA THR A 102 -2.76 -8.49 11.64
C THR A 102 -4.00 -9.38 11.75
N THR A 103 -5.19 -8.83 11.49
CA THR A 103 -6.45 -9.60 11.51
C THR A 103 -6.76 -10.28 10.19
N GLY A 104 -5.98 -10.03 9.12
CA GLY A 104 -6.28 -10.52 7.77
C GLY A 104 -7.56 -9.94 7.18
N ALA A 105 -8.03 -8.80 7.69
CA ALA A 105 -9.23 -8.16 7.20
C ALA A 105 -8.99 -7.65 5.76
N PRO A 106 -9.93 -7.88 4.82
CA PRO A 106 -9.78 -7.42 3.45
C PRO A 106 -9.54 -5.91 3.38
N LEU A 107 -8.58 -5.48 2.56
CA LEU A 107 -8.45 -4.08 2.18
C LEU A 107 -9.77 -3.60 1.54
N PRO A 108 -10.09 -2.29 1.60
CA PRO A 108 -11.31 -1.74 1.00
C PRO A 108 -11.49 -2.16 -0.46
N ASP A 109 -10.38 -2.26 -1.20
CA ASP A 109 -10.36 -2.62 -2.62
C ASP A 109 -10.45 -4.14 -2.88
N ALA A 110 -10.30 -4.96 -1.83
CA ALA A 110 -10.45 -6.42 -1.88
C ALA A 110 -11.88 -6.87 -1.54
N SER A 111 -12.80 -5.95 -1.22
CA SER A 111 -14.20 -6.27 -0.93
C SER A 111 -15.08 -6.07 -2.16
N GLY A 112 -15.16 -7.09 -3.01
CA GLY A 112 -16.10 -7.13 -4.14
C GLY A 112 -16.64 -8.53 -4.36
N PRO A 113 -17.69 -8.70 -5.19
CA PRO A 113 -18.16 -10.03 -5.53
C PRO A 113 -17.09 -10.77 -6.35
N SER A 114 -16.97 -12.08 -6.13
CA SER A 114 -16.21 -12.95 -7.02
C SER A 114 -16.76 -12.86 -8.44
N TRP A 115 -15.90 -13.03 -9.44
CA TRP A 115 -16.25 -12.90 -10.84
C TRP A 115 -15.83 -14.15 -11.63
N PRO A 116 -16.70 -14.67 -12.52
CA PRO A 116 -16.33 -15.77 -13.40
C PRO A 116 -15.46 -15.26 -14.56
N CYS A 117 -14.39 -15.99 -14.85
CA CYS A 117 -13.53 -15.73 -15.99
C CYS A 117 -14.30 -15.97 -17.30
N PRO A 118 -14.37 -14.99 -18.22
CA PRO A 118 -15.10 -15.16 -19.48
C PRO A 118 -14.41 -16.12 -20.46
N ALA A 119 -13.13 -16.43 -20.26
CA ALA A 119 -12.36 -17.31 -21.15
C ALA A 119 -12.37 -18.79 -20.73
N CYS A 120 -12.37 -19.08 -19.43
CA CYS A 120 -12.25 -20.45 -18.92
C CYS A 120 -13.28 -20.86 -17.86
N GLY A 121 -14.14 -19.94 -17.42
CA GLY A 121 -15.21 -20.21 -16.45
C GLY A 121 -14.78 -20.30 -14.97
N GLU A 122 -13.49 -20.11 -14.67
CA GLU A 122 -12.97 -20.10 -13.29
C GLU A 122 -13.58 -18.97 -12.46
N VAL A 123 -13.95 -19.21 -11.20
CA VAL A 123 -14.48 -18.16 -10.31
C VAL A 123 -13.34 -17.53 -9.52
N LEU A 124 -13.11 -16.24 -9.72
CA LEU A 124 -12.02 -15.49 -9.09
C LEU A 124 -12.50 -14.53 -8.02
N GLU A 125 -11.71 -14.37 -6.96
CA GLU A 125 -11.91 -13.35 -5.94
C GLU A 125 -11.73 -11.92 -6.51
N PRO A 126 -12.39 -10.92 -5.90
CA PRO A 126 -12.41 -9.53 -6.38
C PRO A 126 -11.02 -8.88 -6.51
N GLN A 127 -10.06 -9.30 -5.71
CA GLN A 127 -8.69 -8.77 -5.67
C GLN A 127 -7.89 -9.04 -6.96
N PHE A 128 -8.32 -10.01 -7.78
CA PHE A 128 -7.63 -10.36 -9.02
C PHE A 128 -8.09 -9.51 -10.20
N SER A 129 -7.15 -8.85 -10.87
CA SER A 129 -7.36 -8.14 -12.14
C SER A 129 -7.29 -9.07 -13.36
N SER A 130 -6.78 -10.29 -13.19
CA SER A 130 -6.59 -11.28 -14.27
C SER A 130 -6.80 -12.70 -13.76
N CYS A 131 -7.23 -13.58 -14.66
CA CYS A 131 -7.49 -14.98 -14.35
C CYS A 131 -6.17 -15.72 -14.07
N TRP A 132 -6.03 -16.31 -12.87
CA TRP A 132 -4.85 -17.12 -12.53
C TRP A 132 -4.72 -18.39 -13.39
N LYS A 133 -5.84 -18.91 -13.91
CA LYS A 133 -5.88 -20.13 -14.72
C LYS A 133 -5.50 -19.92 -16.19
N CYS A 134 -5.91 -18.82 -16.81
CA CYS A 134 -5.74 -18.59 -18.25
C CYS A 134 -5.18 -17.21 -18.62
N GLY A 135 -4.96 -16.31 -17.67
CA GLY A 135 -4.43 -14.96 -17.90
C GLY A 135 -5.44 -13.93 -18.42
N ALA A 136 -6.70 -14.30 -18.67
CA ALA A 136 -7.71 -13.36 -19.17
C ALA A 136 -7.98 -12.21 -18.18
N THR A 137 -8.05 -10.97 -18.68
CA THR A 137 -8.29 -9.78 -17.83
C THR A 137 -9.74 -9.73 -17.35
N ARG A 138 -9.95 -9.22 -16.13
CA ARG A 138 -11.29 -9.00 -15.58
C ARG A 138 -12.07 -8.03 -16.48
N PRO A 139 -13.27 -8.40 -16.96
CA PRO A 139 -14.09 -7.48 -17.72
C PRO A 139 -14.53 -6.31 -16.82
N PHE A 140 -14.41 -5.09 -17.34
CA PHE A 140 -14.95 -3.90 -16.67
C PHE A 140 -16.48 -3.95 -16.78
N SER A 141 -17.18 -4.22 -15.67
CA SER A 141 -18.65 -4.11 -15.63
C SER A 141 -19.01 -2.63 -15.56
N SER A 142 -19.47 -2.08 -16.68
CA SER A 142 -20.01 -0.72 -16.75
C SER A 142 -21.47 -0.66 -16.32
#